data_AF-A0A7X5XTT4-F1
#
_entry.id   AF-A0A7X5XTT4-F1
#
_cell.length_a   1.000
_cell.length_b   1.000
_cell.length_c   1.000
_cell.angle_alpha   90.00
_cell.angle_beta   90.00
_cell.angle_gamma   90.00
#
_symmetry.space_group_name_H-M   'P 1'
#
loop_
_entity.id
_entity.type
_entity.pdbx_description
1 polymer ?
#
loop_
_entity_poly.entity_id
_entity_poly.type
_entity_poly.pdbx_seq_one_letter_code
_entity_poly.pdbx_strand_id
1 'polypeptide(L)'
;MDLDPRKSSGGVPVNVHFKIRKSLLDVIRVDLKRRHPFAYERVGWITAGVSRIGEGSLFLLAQAYHPVEDADYVDDPSVGAMMGSEAIRKALQRSYQSRTAALHVHMHEHRGRPGFSGVDTRENAKFVPDFFNVAAHVPHGAIVLSADNMAGDLWLARGNGPLPITRFTAVGAPLWTEGMSS
;
A
#
# COMPACT_ATOMS: atom_id res chain seq x y z
N MET A 1 14.11 0.73 19.51
CA MET A 1 12.72 1.00 19.91
C MET A 1 11.90 -0.11 19.27
N ASP A 2 11.62 -1.16 20.03
CA ASP A 2 10.97 -2.36 19.51
C ASP A 2 9.49 -2.07 19.23
N LEU A 3 9.12 -2.17 17.95
CA LEU A 3 7.73 -2.14 17.50
C LEU A 3 7.15 -3.55 17.66
N ASP A 4 7.07 -4.05 18.91
CA ASP A 4 6.34 -5.29 19.18
C ASP A 4 4.82 -4.97 19.12
N PRO A 5 4.07 -5.48 18.14
CA PRO A 5 2.65 -5.20 17.98
C PRO A 5 1.79 -5.75 19.12
N ARG A 6 2.35 -6.56 20.02
CA ARG A 6 1.62 -7.27 21.09
C ARG A 6 1.46 -6.47 22.38
N LYS A 7 2.04 -5.27 22.50
CA LYS A 7 1.93 -4.43 23.71
C LYS A 7 0.84 -3.36 23.64
N SER A 8 -0.37 -3.74 23.21
CA SER A 8 -1.60 -3.03 23.60
C SER A 8 -2.46 -3.97 24.43
N SER A 9 -2.21 -3.96 25.74
CA SER A 9 -3.14 -4.49 26.74
C SER A 9 -4.38 -3.58 26.75
N GLY A 10 -5.49 -4.05 26.18
CA GLY A 10 -6.76 -3.32 26.06
C GLY A 10 -7.12 -3.08 24.61
N GLY A 11 -8.13 -3.79 24.10
CA GLY A 11 -8.57 -3.78 22.71
C GLY A 11 -9.19 -2.46 22.25
N VAL A 12 -8.38 -1.41 22.15
CA VAL A 12 -8.75 -0.17 21.47
C VAL A 12 -8.64 -0.40 19.96
N PRO A 13 -9.68 -0.12 19.17
CA PRO A 13 -9.61 -0.21 17.72
C PRO A 13 -8.48 0.65 17.16
N VAL A 14 -7.58 0.06 16.36
CA VAL A 14 -6.50 0.80 15.72
C VAL A 14 -7.07 1.56 14.51
N ASN A 15 -7.07 2.90 14.59
CA ASN A 15 -7.40 3.75 13.46
C ASN A 15 -6.19 3.87 12.52
N VAL A 16 -6.32 3.39 11.29
CA VAL A 16 -5.23 3.37 10.32
C VAL A 16 -5.45 4.49 9.29
N HIS A 17 -4.54 5.46 9.26
CA HIS A 17 -4.59 6.62 8.40
C HIS A 17 -3.46 6.58 7.36
N PHE A 18 -3.82 6.49 6.08
CA PHE A 18 -2.88 6.60 4.99
C PHE A 18 -2.87 8.02 4.41
N LYS A 19 -1.68 8.60 4.28
CA LYS A 19 -1.47 9.95 3.75
C LYS A 19 -0.48 9.90 2.58
N ILE A 20 -0.82 10.60 1.51
CA ILE A 20 -0.01 10.67 0.28
C ILE A 20 0.00 12.08 -0.29
N ARG A 21 1.10 12.48 -0.93
CA ARG A 21 1.13 13.71 -1.72
C ARG A 21 0.25 13.55 -2.95
N LYS A 22 -0.59 14.55 -3.26
CA LYS A 22 -1.46 14.51 -4.44
C LYS A 22 -0.68 14.27 -5.72
N SER A 23 0.49 14.90 -5.87
CA SER A 23 1.39 14.68 -7.01
C SER A 23 1.87 13.23 -7.13
N LEU A 24 2.20 12.56 -6.02
CA LEU A 24 2.58 11.14 -6.04
C LEU A 24 1.40 10.24 -6.40
N LEU A 25 0.20 10.54 -5.86
CA LEU A 25 -1.02 9.80 -6.21
C LEU A 25 -1.35 9.95 -7.71
N ASP A 26 -1.18 11.15 -8.27
CA ASP A 26 -1.43 11.40 -9.68
C ASP A 26 -0.42 10.64 -10.56
N VAL A 27 0.86 10.55 -10.17
CA VAL A 27 1.87 9.69 -10.84
C VAL A 27 1.47 8.22 -10.81
N ILE A 28 1.04 7.70 -9.65
CA ILE A 28 0.59 6.31 -9.52
C ILE A 28 -0.58 6.05 -10.46
N ARG A 29 -1.59 6.92 -10.48
CA ARG A 29 -2.76 6.76 -11.36
C ARG A 29 -2.40 6.79 -12.84
N VAL A 30 -1.43 7.60 -13.25
CA VAL A 30 -0.97 7.63 -14.65
C VAL A 30 -0.29 6.33 -15.02
N ASP A 31 0.61 5.83 -14.16
CA ASP A 31 1.31 4.59 -14.41
C ASP A 31 0.38 3.38 -14.42
N LEU A 32 -0.54 3.28 -13.45
CA LEU A 32 -1.45 2.15 -13.34
C LEU A 32 -2.47 2.06 -14.50
N LYS A 33 -2.66 3.14 -15.27
CA LYS A 33 -3.50 3.17 -16.47
C LYS A 33 -2.74 2.79 -17.76
N ARG A 34 -1.43 2.56 -17.70
CA ARG A 34 -0.68 2.09 -18.87
C ARG A 34 -1.21 0.73 -19.30
N ARG A 35 -1.26 0.50 -20.61
CA ARG A 35 -1.58 -0.83 -21.13
C ARG A 35 -0.38 -1.76 -20.98
N HIS A 36 -0.64 -3.04 -20.77
CA HIS A 36 0.34 -4.10 -20.90
C HIS A 36 -0.08 -5.03 -22.06
N PRO A 37 0.85 -5.72 -22.75
CA PRO A 37 0.49 -6.60 -23.86
C PRO A 37 -0.49 -7.72 -23.50
N PHE A 38 -0.42 -8.24 -22.26
CA PHE A 38 -1.25 -9.36 -21.80
C PHE A 38 -1.90 -9.15 -20.43
N ALA A 39 -1.38 -8.24 -19.59
CA ALA A 39 -1.95 -8.00 -18.27
C ALA A 39 -3.10 -7.00 -18.39
N TYR A 40 -4.25 -7.34 -17.80
CA TYR A 40 -5.43 -6.49 -17.80
C TYR A 40 -5.27 -5.29 -16.87
N GLU A 41 -4.48 -5.46 -15.81
CA GLU A 41 -4.16 -4.43 -14.84
C GLU A 41 -2.66 -4.19 -14.76
N ARG A 42 -2.30 -3.01 -14.26
CA ARG A 42 -0.94 -2.68 -13.83
C ARG A 42 -0.89 -2.70 -12.31
N VAL A 43 0.28 -3.04 -11.80
CA VAL A 43 0.54 -3.15 -10.37
C VAL A 43 1.84 -2.44 -10.00
N GLY A 44 1.95 -2.06 -8.73
CA GLY A 44 3.13 -1.43 -8.19
C GLY A 44 3.18 -1.53 -6.66
N TRP A 45 4.14 -0.82 -6.09
CA TRP A 45 4.38 -0.80 -4.65
C TRP A 45 4.55 0.62 -4.15
N ILE A 46 3.89 0.94 -3.04
CA ILE A 46 4.11 2.17 -2.30
C ILE A 46 4.95 1.83 -1.07
N THR A 47 6.08 2.50 -0.90
CA THR A 47 6.82 2.50 0.36
C THR A 47 6.24 3.57 1.27
N ALA A 48 5.98 3.23 2.53
CA ALA A 48 5.42 4.17 3.49
C ALA A 48 6.17 4.14 4.83
N GLY A 49 6.47 5.34 5.34
CA GLY A 49 6.90 5.50 6.72
C GLY A 49 5.71 5.28 7.65
N VAL A 50 5.97 4.68 8.81
CA VAL A 50 4.93 4.31 9.77
C VAL A 50 5.19 5.02 11.09
N SER A 51 4.17 5.64 11.66
CA SER A 51 4.23 6.27 12.97
C SER A 51 2.98 5.98 13.77
N ARG A 52 3.14 5.79 15.08
CA ARG A 52 2.02 5.65 16.01
C ARG A 52 1.77 7.00 16.67
N ILE A 53 0.53 7.45 16.63
CA ILE A 53 0.10 8.70 17.28
C ILE A 53 -0.86 8.35 18.41
N GLY A 54 -0.42 8.58 19.64
CA GLY A 54 -1.14 8.17 20.85
C GLY A 54 -1.29 6.64 20.94
N GLU A 55 -2.34 6.19 21.62
CA GLU A 55 -2.57 4.77 21.91
C GLU A 55 -3.44 4.06 20.86
N GLY A 56 -4.11 4.78 19.96
CA GLY A 56 -5.12 4.21 19.06
C GLY A 56 -5.00 4.55 17.58
N SER A 57 -3.95 5.26 17.14
CA SER A 57 -3.82 5.64 15.72
C SER A 57 -2.48 5.26 15.12
N LEU A 58 -2.54 4.68 13.93
CA LEU A 58 -1.40 4.35 13.09
C LEU A 58 -1.44 5.21 11.83
N PHE A 59 -0.36 5.92 11.55
CA PHE A 59 -0.22 6.76 10.36
C PHE A 59 0.80 6.15 9.40
N LEU A 60 0.37 5.97 8.15
CA LEU A 60 1.22 5.60 7.03
C LEU A 60 1.40 6.80 6.12
N LEU A 61 2.62 7.26 5.96
CA LEU A 61 2.97 8.35 5.05
C LEU A 61 3.68 7.76 3.83
N ALA A 62 3.02 7.81 2.66
CA ALA A 62 3.61 7.38 1.40
C ALA A 62 4.87 8.20 1.08
N GLN A 63 5.99 7.50 0.86
CA GLN A 63 7.29 8.08 0.58
C GLN A 63 7.61 8.02 -0.91
N ALA A 64 7.54 6.82 -1.50
CA ALA A 64 7.83 6.60 -2.90
C ALA A 64 6.88 5.56 -3.54
N TYR A 65 6.79 5.62 -4.86
CA TYR A 65 6.11 4.64 -5.70
C TYR A 65 7.14 3.87 -6.54
N HIS A 66 6.92 2.57 -6.68
CA HIS A 66 7.74 1.66 -7.45
C HIS A 66 6.82 0.85 -8.38
N PRO A 67 6.74 1.18 -9.68
CA PRO A 67 5.98 0.37 -10.62
C PRO A 67 6.62 -1.02 -10.74
N VAL A 68 5.80 -2.05 -10.99
CA VAL A 68 6.32 -3.33 -11.45
C VAL A 68 6.74 -3.18 -12.91
N GLU A 69 7.95 -3.64 -13.22
CA GLU A 69 8.52 -3.57 -14.57
C GLU A 69 7.78 -4.51 -15.52
N ASP A 70 7.61 -4.12 -16.78
CA ASP A 70 6.90 -4.93 -17.80
C ASP A 70 7.48 -6.37 -17.90
N ALA A 71 8.80 -6.52 -17.73
CA ALA A 71 9.48 -7.81 -17.76
C ALA A 71 9.20 -8.72 -16.55
N ASP A 72 8.67 -8.18 -15.45
CA ASP A 72 8.37 -8.97 -14.25
C ASP A 72 6.89 -9.43 -14.22
N TYR A 73 6.10 -9.16 -15.25
CA TYR A 73 4.75 -9.72 -15.38
C TYR A 73 4.80 -11.14 -15.96
N VAL A 74 3.90 -12.00 -15.49
CA VAL A 74 3.70 -13.34 -16.04
C VAL A 74 2.37 -13.37 -16.78
N ASP A 75 2.36 -13.99 -17.97
CA ASP A 75 1.14 -14.17 -18.75
C ASP A 75 0.28 -15.26 -18.12
N ASP A 76 -0.68 -14.84 -17.31
CA ASP A 76 -1.66 -15.69 -16.66
C ASP A 76 -3.05 -15.04 -16.79
N PRO A 77 -3.90 -15.53 -17.72
CA PRO A 77 -5.20 -14.94 -17.98
C PRO A 77 -6.22 -15.22 -16.86
N SER A 78 -5.88 -15.99 -15.82
CA SER A 78 -6.77 -16.27 -14.69
C SER A 78 -6.86 -15.12 -13.68
N VAL A 79 -5.99 -14.12 -13.78
CA VAL A 79 -5.92 -12.95 -12.90
C VAL A 79 -5.75 -11.65 -13.70
N GLY A 80 -6.10 -10.51 -13.10
CA GLY A 80 -5.94 -9.19 -13.74
C GLY A 80 -4.48 -8.82 -14.00
N ALA A 81 -3.59 -9.17 -13.07
CA ALA A 81 -2.15 -9.05 -13.21
C ALA A 81 -1.45 -10.12 -12.37
N MET A 82 -0.55 -10.88 -12.98
CA MET A 82 0.32 -11.82 -12.26
C MET A 82 1.73 -11.25 -12.16
N MET A 83 2.23 -11.11 -10.93
CA MET A 83 3.61 -10.73 -10.65
C MET A 83 4.50 -11.96 -10.63
N GLY A 84 5.61 -11.92 -11.37
CA GLY A 84 6.69 -12.88 -11.24
C GLY A 84 7.45 -12.73 -9.91
N SER A 85 8.25 -13.74 -9.56
CA SER A 85 9.04 -13.74 -8.33
C SER A 85 10.01 -12.56 -8.23
N GLU A 86 10.53 -12.09 -9.36
CA GLU A 86 11.45 -10.95 -9.40
C GLU A 86 10.79 -9.64 -8.97
N ALA A 87 9.52 -9.40 -9.32
CA ALA A 87 8.77 -8.24 -8.84
C ALA A 87 8.66 -8.22 -7.32
N ILE A 88 8.29 -9.37 -6.73
CA ILE A 88 8.14 -9.53 -5.29
C ILE A 88 9.50 -9.38 -4.58
N ARG A 89 10.55 -10.00 -5.14
CA ARG A 89 11.92 -9.90 -4.62
C ARG A 89 12.41 -8.44 -4.59
N LYS A 90 12.20 -7.68 -5.68
CA LYS A 90 12.53 -6.25 -5.75
C LYS A 90 11.79 -5.46 -4.66
N ALA A 91 10.51 -5.75 -4.43
CA ALA A 91 9.72 -5.10 -3.38
C ALA A 91 10.22 -5.43 -1.96
N LEU A 92 10.50 -6.71 -1.68
CA LEU A 92 11.07 -7.17 -0.41
C LEU A 92 12.42 -6.50 -0.13
N GLN A 93 13.30 -6.45 -1.13
CA GLN A 93 14.61 -5.80 -1.01
C GLN A 93 14.47 -4.32 -0.67
N ARG A 94 13.54 -3.60 -1.30
CA ARG A 94 13.26 -2.19 -0.99
C ARG A 94 12.83 -2.02 0.46
N SER A 95 11.82 -2.79 0.89
CA SER A 95 11.29 -2.71 2.25
C SER A 95 12.36 -3.01 3.30
N TYR A 96 13.23 -4.00 3.05
CA TYR A 96 14.39 -4.31 3.89
C TYR A 96 15.35 -3.12 4.02
N GLN A 97 15.74 -2.53 2.90
CA GLN A 97 16.73 -1.45 2.84
C GLN A 97 16.22 -0.15 3.45
N SER A 98 14.96 0.23 3.17
CA SER A 98 14.37 1.49 3.65
C SER A 98 13.72 1.38 5.03
N ARG A 99 13.50 0.17 5.54
CA ARG A 99 12.73 -0.09 6.78
C ARG A 99 11.34 0.54 6.75
N THR A 100 10.68 0.47 5.60
CA THR A 100 9.35 1.03 5.38
C THR A 100 8.32 -0.06 5.18
N ALA A 101 7.06 0.26 5.49
CA ALA A 101 5.92 -0.51 5.03
C ALA A 101 5.97 -0.66 3.51
N ALA A 102 5.49 -1.79 3.03
CA ALA A 102 5.29 -2.07 1.61
C ALA A 102 3.80 -2.28 1.38
N LEU A 103 3.22 -1.46 0.51
CA LEU A 103 1.81 -1.49 0.16
C LEU A 103 1.68 -1.81 -1.32
N HIS A 104 1.23 -3.02 -1.63
CA HIS A 104 0.91 -3.40 -3.01
C HIS A 104 -0.21 -2.50 -3.54
N VAL A 105 -0.12 -1.98 -4.76
CA VAL A 105 -1.12 -1.08 -5.32
C VAL A 105 -1.52 -1.45 -6.74
N HIS A 106 -2.83 -1.45 -7.00
CA HIS A 106 -3.42 -1.59 -8.33
C HIS A 106 -4.65 -0.67 -8.45
N MET A 107 -5.29 -0.65 -9.62
CA MET A 107 -6.41 0.24 -9.90
C MET A 107 -7.53 -0.48 -10.65
N HIS A 108 -8.76 -0.32 -10.18
CA HIS A 108 -9.96 -0.69 -10.92
C HIS A 108 -10.52 0.52 -11.68
N GLU A 109 -10.88 0.34 -12.96
CA GLU A 109 -11.34 1.43 -13.83
C GLU A 109 -12.81 1.84 -13.62
N HIS A 110 -13.15 2.27 -12.41
CA HIS A 110 -14.47 2.84 -12.10
C HIS A 110 -14.36 4.09 -11.21
N ARG A 111 -15.49 4.75 -10.93
CA ARG A 111 -15.60 5.83 -9.94
C ARG A 111 -16.21 5.32 -8.63
N GLY A 112 -16.04 6.07 -7.54
CA GLY A 112 -16.54 5.68 -6.23
C GLY A 112 -15.60 4.73 -5.48
N ARG A 113 -16.00 4.33 -4.27
CA ARG A 113 -15.16 3.53 -3.36
C ARG A 113 -14.81 2.17 -4.00
N PRO A 114 -13.53 1.87 -4.24
CA PRO A 114 -13.12 0.55 -4.71
C PRO A 114 -13.20 -0.48 -3.57
N GLY A 115 -13.16 -1.75 -3.95
CA GLY A 115 -12.99 -2.88 -3.04
C GLY A 115 -12.13 -3.95 -3.68
N PHE A 116 -11.44 -4.73 -2.86
CA PHE A 116 -10.71 -5.91 -3.32
C PHE A 116 -11.71 -6.98 -3.80
N SER A 117 -11.42 -7.60 -4.93
CA SER A 117 -12.11 -8.82 -5.35
C SER A 117 -11.71 -10.00 -4.44
N GLY A 118 -12.44 -11.12 -4.56
CA GLY A 118 -12.05 -12.35 -3.87
C GLY A 118 -10.69 -12.90 -4.35
N VAL A 119 -10.30 -12.61 -5.60
CA VAL A 119 -8.97 -12.94 -6.13
C VAL A 119 -7.92 -12.09 -5.43
N ASP A 120 -8.08 -10.76 -5.42
CA ASP A 120 -7.11 -9.85 -4.80
C ASP A 120 -6.89 -10.17 -3.31
N THR A 121 -7.99 -10.41 -2.58
CA THR A 121 -7.94 -10.77 -1.16
C THR A 121 -7.11 -12.04 -0.94
N ARG A 122 -7.35 -13.08 -1.76
CA ARG A 122 -6.64 -14.36 -1.67
C ARG A 122 -5.17 -14.20 -2.06
N GLU A 123 -4.85 -13.47 -3.12
CA GLU A 123 -3.47 -13.30 -3.57
C GLU A 123 -2.68 -12.40 -2.61
N ASN A 124 -3.24 -11.28 -2.15
CA ASN A 124 -2.62 -10.42 -1.13
C ASN A 124 -2.29 -11.22 0.15
N ALA A 125 -3.21 -12.10 0.59
CA ALA A 125 -2.99 -12.93 1.77
C ALA A 125 -1.84 -13.94 1.62
N LYS A 126 -1.41 -14.28 0.39
CA LYS A 126 -0.27 -15.17 0.14
C LYS A 126 1.06 -14.45 0.33
N PHE A 127 1.24 -13.28 -0.32
CA PHE A 127 2.56 -12.65 -0.40
C PHE A 127 2.78 -11.51 0.61
N VAL A 128 1.74 -10.80 1.08
CA VAL A 128 1.92 -9.71 2.06
C VAL A 128 2.60 -10.20 3.34
N PRO A 129 2.26 -11.40 3.88
CA PRO A 129 2.93 -11.91 5.07
C PRO A 129 4.45 -12.15 4.92
N ASP A 130 4.96 -12.31 3.70
CA ASP A 130 6.39 -12.56 3.48
C ASP A 130 7.24 -11.31 3.75
N PHE A 131 6.66 -10.12 3.69
CA PHE A 131 7.35 -8.88 4.03
C PHE A 131 7.77 -8.82 5.50
N PHE A 132 7.06 -9.51 6.39
CA PHE A 132 7.47 -9.62 7.79
C PHE A 132 8.78 -10.41 7.97
N ASN A 133 9.22 -11.21 6.99
CA ASN A 133 10.51 -11.90 7.07
C ASN A 133 11.69 -10.93 6.94
N VAL A 134 11.49 -9.79 6.27
CA VAL A 134 12.55 -8.80 6.02
C VAL A 134 12.36 -7.50 6.81
N ALA A 135 11.12 -7.17 7.16
CA ALA A 135 10.77 -5.92 7.83
C ALA A 135 9.72 -6.14 8.94
N ALA A 136 9.95 -7.13 9.82
CA ALA A 136 9.03 -7.54 10.89
C ALA A 136 8.48 -6.43 11.81
N HIS A 137 9.15 -5.28 11.87
CA HIS A 137 8.85 -4.17 12.77
C HIS A 137 7.86 -3.15 12.18
N VAL A 138 7.53 -3.26 10.88
CA VAL A 138 6.57 -2.37 10.23
C VAL A 138 5.40 -3.18 9.66
N PRO A 139 4.18 -2.60 9.64
CA PRO A 139 3.05 -3.21 8.99
C PRO A 139 3.18 -3.16 7.45
N HIS A 140 2.52 -4.10 6.77
CA HIS A 140 2.51 -4.22 5.31
C HIS A 140 1.08 -4.39 4.81
N GLY A 141 0.83 -4.16 3.53
CA GLY A 141 -0.56 -4.19 3.07
C GLY A 141 -0.75 -4.04 1.58
N ALA A 142 -1.98 -3.68 1.24
CA ALA A 142 -2.40 -3.44 -0.12
C ALA A 142 -3.36 -2.25 -0.19
N ILE A 143 -3.35 -1.56 -1.32
CA ILE A 143 -4.24 -0.46 -1.66
C ILE A 143 -4.83 -0.75 -3.04
N VAL A 144 -6.13 -0.56 -3.19
CA VAL A 144 -6.80 -0.53 -4.50
C VAL A 144 -7.28 0.89 -4.76
N LEU A 145 -6.96 1.40 -5.95
CA LEU A 145 -7.43 2.70 -6.41
C LEU A 145 -8.67 2.54 -7.28
N SER A 146 -9.51 3.56 -7.28
CA SER A 146 -10.42 3.84 -8.37
C SER A 146 -10.04 5.17 -9.01
N ALA A 147 -10.82 5.62 -10.01
CA ALA A 147 -10.58 6.88 -10.69
C ALA A 147 -10.54 8.08 -9.73
N ASP A 148 -11.29 8.03 -8.63
CA ASP A 148 -11.42 9.13 -7.67
C ASP A 148 -11.24 8.74 -6.19
N ASN A 149 -11.26 7.46 -5.82
CA ASN A 149 -11.16 6.97 -4.44
C ASN A 149 -10.04 5.95 -4.24
N MET A 150 -9.88 5.53 -2.98
CA MET A 150 -8.91 4.53 -2.53
C MET A 150 -9.54 3.66 -1.44
N ALA A 151 -9.17 2.40 -1.39
CA ALA A 151 -9.40 1.50 -0.27
C ALA A 151 -8.14 0.67 -0.03
N GLY A 152 -8.01 0.04 1.13
CA GLY A 152 -6.82 -0.74 1.41
C GLY A 152 -6.89 -1.43 2.76
N ASP A 153 -6.02 -2.42 2.89
CA ASP A 153 -5.93 -3.34 4.00
C ASP A 153 -4.49 -3.41 4.49
N LEU A 154 -4.32 -3.57 5.80
CA LEU A 154 -3.04 -3.53 6.46
C LEU A 154 -2.90 -4.70 7.45
N TRP A 155 -1.84 -5.47 7.27
CA TRP A 155 -1.40 -6.49 8.20
C TRP A 155 -0.46 -5.84 9.21
N LEU A 156 -0.77 -5.99 10.50
CA LEU A 156 0.08 -5.47 11.58
C LEU A 156 1.19 -6.44 11.98
N ALA A 157 0.99 -7.73 11.73
CA ALA A 157 1.94 -8.79 12.06
C ALA A 157 1.66 -10.03 11.19
N ARG A 158 2.66 -10.90 11.09
CA ARG A 158 2.51 -12.22 10.49
C ARG A 158 1.50 -13.06 11.29
N GLY A 159 0.61 -13.77 10.58
CA GLY A 159 -0.39 -14.65 11.19
C GLY A 159 -1.69 -13.97 11.63
N ASN A 160 -1.76 -12.63 11.57
CA ASN A 160 -2.99 -11.88 11.80
C ASN A 160 -3.71 -11.60 10.47
N GLY A 161 -5.04 -11.48 10.51
CA GLY A 161 -5.80 -10.96 9.38
C GLY A 161 -5.54 -9.47 9.15
N PRO A 162 -5.89 -8.95 7.96
CA PRO A 162 -5.79 -7.52 7.67
C PRO A 162 -6.78 -6.70 8.51
N LEU A 163 -6.40 -5.45 8.77
CA LEU A 163 -7.29 -4.38 9.23
C LEU A 163 -7.51 -3.38 8.09
N PRO A 164 -8.72 -2.83 7.93
CA PRO A 164 -8.96 -1.82 6.92
C PRO A 164 -8.19 -0.53 7.24
N ILE A 165 -7.66 0.12 6.21
CA ILE A 165 -7.23 1.51 6.29
C ILE A 165 -8.49 2.37 6.39
N THR A 166 -8.69 2.99 7.56
CA THR A 166 -9.94 3.69 7.89
C THR A 166 -10.01 5.09 7.29
N ARG A 167 -8.87 5.70 6.94
CA ARG A 167 -8.81 7.04 6.35
C ARG A 167 -7.71 7.15 5.30
N PHE A 168 -8.05 7.76 4.17
CA PHE A 168 -7.10 8.16 3.13
C PHE A 168 -7.06 9.69 3.03
N THR A 169 -5.88 10.26 2.85
CA THR A 169 -5.72 11.71 2.68
C THR A 169 -4.68 12.00 1.59
N ALA A 170 -5.12 12.60 0.50
CA ALA A 170 -4.25 13.15 -0.54
C ALA A 170 -4.01 14.64 -0.27
N VAL A 171 -2.76 15.04 -0.10
CA VAL A 171 -2.40 16.42 0.24
C VAL A 171 -1.84 17.14 -0.98
N GLY A 172 -2.53 18.21 -1.41
CA GLY A 172 -2.11 19.10 -2.49
C GLY A 172 -1.31 20.31 -2.02
N ALA A 173 -0.96 21.18 -2.98
CA ALA A 173 -0.28 22.45 -2.75
C ALA A 173 -1.25 23.63 -3.03
N PRO A 174 -1.00 24.84 -2.47
CA PRO A 174 0.09 25.15 -1.54
C PRO A 174 -0.19 24.56 -0.15
N LEU A 175 0.87 24.17 0.54
CA LEU A 175 0.76 23.82 1.96
C LEU A 175 0.78 25.10 2.79
N TRP A 176 0.01 25.10 3.87
CA TRP A 176 0.02 26.17 4.83
C TRP A 176 1.35 26.20 5.58
N THR A 177 1.86 27.41 5.75
CA THR A 177 3.06 27.71 6.52
C THR A 177 2.73 28.87 7.44
N GLU A 178 3.11 28.73 8.71
CA GLU A 178 3.04 29.82 9.66
C GLU A 178 3.81 31.04 9.09
N GLY A 179 3.17 32.22 9.08
CA GLY A 179 3.77 33.47 8.61
C GLY A 179 3.56 33.87 7.14
N MET A 180 2.77 33.13 6.35
CA MET A 180 2.42 33.59 4.98
C MET A 180 1.18 34.49 4.99
N SER A 181 1.40 35.80 4.91
CA SER A 181 0.42 36.76 4.35
C SER A 181 0.38 36.60 2.84
N SER A 182 -0.82 36.73 2.25
CA SER A 182 -1.15 36.55 0.83
C SER A 182 -0.29 37.33 -0.15
#